data_AF-A0A1Y1KGQ8-F1
#
_entry.id   AF-A0A1Y1KGQ8-F1
#
_cell.length_a   1.000
_cell.length_b   1.000
_cell.length_c   1.000
_cell.angle_alpha   90.00
_cell.angle_beta   90.00
_cell.angle_gamma   90.00
#
_symmetry.space_group_name_H-M   'P 1'
#
loop_
_entity.id
_entity.type
_entity.pdbx_description
1 polymer ?
#
loop_
_entity_poly.entity_id
_entity_poly.type
_entity_poly.pdbx_seq_one_letter_code
_entity_poly.pdbx_strand_id
1 'polypeptide(L)'
;MYEFPECDSDEDEDFKQQDRELKASLPFAVVGSNTTLEVAGRKVRGRQYPWGVVDVENPKHSDFIKLRTMLISTHMQDLKDVTEDVHYENFRAQCISQISQHALRERGKLKRDSAPSDTDISDTDRLLLQKDEEIRRMQNMLSQMQEKLKASSGQEKKDDSIIDV
;
A
#
# COMPACT_ATOMS: atom_id res chain seq x y z
N MET A 1 15.44 7.92 1.98
CA MET A 1 16.74 7.75 2.65
C MET A 1 16.56 6.57 3.58
N TYR A 2 17.50 5.62 3.64
CA TYR A 2 17.40 4.48 4.54
C TYR A 2 17.45 4.97 5.99
N GLU A 3 16.55 4.48 6.83
CA GLU A 3 16.46 4.79 8.24
C GLU A 3 16.78 3.52 9.02
N PHE A 4 17.67 3.64 9.99
CA PHE A 4 18.13 2.50 10.77
C PHE A 4 16.99 2.02 11.69
N PRO A 5 16.77 0.70 11.81
CA PRO A 5 15.84 0.14 12.78
C PRO A 5 16.13 0.65 14.20
N GLU A 6 15.10 0.73 15.03
CA GLU A 6 15.31 0.96 16.45
C GLU A 6 16.00 -0.25 17.08
N CYS A 7 16.98 0.01 17.95
CA CYS A 7 17.66 -1.06 18.68
C CYS A 7 16.71 -1.61 19.73
N ASP A 8 16.59 -2.94 19.80
CA ASP A 8 15.70 -3.60 20.75
C ASP A 8 16.14 -3.34 22.20
N SER A 9 15.17 -3.25 23.11
CA SER A 9 15.41 -2.85 24.50
C SER A 9 16.12 -3.92 25.35
N ASP A 10 16.06 -5.17 24.92
CA ASP A 10 16.69 -6.34 25.56
C ASP A 10 18.12 -6.61 25.04
N GLU A 11 18.59 -5.87 24.04
CA GLU A 11 19.98 -5.93 23.57
C GLU A 11 20.97 -5.42 24.62
N ASP A 12 22.19 -5.95 24.58
CA ASP A 12 23.26 -5.59 25.50
C ASP A 12 23.72 -4.13 25.31
N GLU A 13 24.24 -3.51 26.37
CA GLU A 13 24.69 -2.11 26.36
C GLU A 13 25.78 -1.82 25.32
N ASP A 14 26.67 -2.80 25.08
CA ASP A 14 27.73 -2.68 24.07
C ASP A 14 27.15 -2.59 22.66
N PHE A 15 26.10 -3.36 22.36
CA PHE A 15 25.42 -3.33 21.06
C PHE A 15 24.67 -2.01 20.87
N LYS A 16 23.93 -1.57 21.89
CA LYS A 16 23.25 -0.25 21.90
C LYS A 16 24.23 0.90 21.69
N GLN A 17 25.41 0.83 22.29
CA GLN A 17 26.45 1.83 22.09
C GLN A 17 26.98 1.83 20.65
N GLN A 18 27.24 0.65 20.08
CA GLN A 18 27.67 0.52 18.68
C GLN A 18 26.61 1.05 17.70
N ASP A 19 25.34 0.76 17.92
CA ASP A 19 24.23 1.26 17.09
C ASP A 19 24.15 2.80 17.14
N ARG A 20 24.24 3.39 18.35
CA ARG A 20 24.29 4.86 18.51
C ARG A 20 25.47 5.49 17.79
N GLU A 21 26.66 4.91 17.92
CA GLU A 21 27.86 5.39 17.23
C GLU A 21 27.73 5.30 15.71
N LEU A 22 27.10 4.22 15.22
CA LEU A 22 26.86 4.02 13.80
C LEU A 22 25.89 5.07 13.25
N LYS A 23 24.75 5.28 13.93
CA LYS A 23 23.76 6.31 13.58
C LYS A 23 24.34 7.72 13.62
N ALA A 24 25.17 8.02 14.62
CA ALA A 24 25.86 9.31 14.73
C ALA A 24 26.92 9.54 13.64
N SER A 25 27.38 8.48 12.97
CA SER A 25 28.39 8.54 11.90
C SER A 25 27.79 8.80 10.51
N LEU A 26 26.49 9.10 10.42
CA LEU A 26 25.83 9.46 9.17
C LEU A 26 25.94 10.97 8.91
N PRO A 27 26.29 11.40 7.68
CA PRO A 27 26.73 10.58 6.54
C PRO A 27 28.19 10.11 6.70
N PHE A 28 28.49 8.87 6.29
CA PHE A 28 29.83 8.29 6.44
C PHE A 28 30.91 9.05 5.64
N ALA A 29 31.97 9.47 6.31
CA ALA A 29 33.13 10.10 5.68
C ALA A 29 34.15 9.03 5.26
N VAL A 30 34.04 8.53 4.02
CA VAL A 30 34.86 7.40 3.54
C VAL A 30 35.96 7.80 2.58
N VAL A 31 37.12 7.14 2.74
CA VAL A 31 38.23 7.13 1.78
C VAL A 31 38.32 5.74 1.17
N GLY A 32 38.39 5.65 -0.16
CA GLY A 32 38.59 4.39 -0.88
C GLY A 32 40.00 4.27 -1.46
N SER A 33 40.55 3.06 -1.51
CA SER A 33 41.79 2.74 -2.23
C SER A 33 41.80 1.28 -2.69
N ASN A 34 42.31 1.06 -3.91
CA ASN A 34 42.62 -0.28 -4.44
C ASN A 34 44.11 -0.64 -4.26
N THR A 35 44.92 0.30 -3.77
CA THR A 35 46.36 0.13 -3.61
C THR A 35 46.69 -0.38 -2.21
N THR A 36 47.57 -1.37 -2.14
CA THR A 36 48.13 -1.88 -0.87
C THR A 36 49.50 -1.26 -0.66
N LEU A 37 49.73 -0.69 0.51
CA LEU A 37 50.97 -0.04 0.93
C LEU A 37 51.52 -0.75 2.16
N GLU A 38 52.84 -0.74 2.33
CA GLU A 38 53.49 -1.24 3.54
C GLU A 38 53.78 -0.06 4.48
N VAL A 39 53.14 -0.04 5.65
CA VAL A 39 53.28 1.02 6.67
C VAL A 39 53.61 0.34 7.99
N ALA A 40 54.74 0.72 8.60
CA ALA A 40 55.21 0.16 9.87
C ALA A 40 55.26 -1.39 9.88
N GLY A 41 55.67 -2.00 8.76
CA GLY A 41 55.78 -3.46 8.61
C GLY A 41 54.46 -4.20 8.40
N ARG A 42 53.32 -3.49 8.29
CA ARG A 42 52.01 -4.06 7.97
C ARG A 42 51.57 -3.63 6.58
N LYS A 43 51.02 -4.57 5.81
CA LYS A 43 50.31 -4.26 4.57
C LYS A 43 48.93 -3.71 4.89
N VAL A 44 48.66 -2.48 4.45
CA VAL A 44 47.40 -1.77 4.64
C VAL A 44 46.88 -1.26 3.30
N ARG A 45 45.55 -1.18 3.14
CA ARG A 45 44.95 -0.52 1.97
C ARG A 45 44.93 0.98 2.23
N GLY A 46 45.52 1.77 1.35
CA GLY A 46 45.73 3.18 1.64
C GLY A 46 46.07 4.04 0.43
N ARG A 47 46.09 5.35 0.65
CA ARG A 47 46.50 6.36 -0.34
C ARG A 47 47.77 7.05 0.16
N GLN A 48 48.79 7.10 -0.68
CA GLN A 48 50.04 7.80 -0.38
C GLN A 48 50.02 9.21 -0.97
N TYR A 49 50.39 10.18 -0.15
CA TYR A 49 50.57 11.57 -0.51
C TYR A 49 51.97 12.03 -0.10
N PRO A 50 52.49 13.16 -0.65
CA PRO A 50 53.77 13.70 -0.23
C PRO A 50 53.87 14.02 1.27
N TRP A 51 52.74 14.31 1.92
CA TRP A 51 52.65 14.64 3.35
C TRP A 51 52.29 13.44 4.25
N GLY A 52 52.08 12.25 3.71
CA GLY A 52 51.78 11.07 4.53
C GLY A 52 50.92 10.02 3.82
N VAL A 53 50.54 9.00 4.59
CA VAL A 53 49.73 7.87 4.11
C VAL A 53 48.41 7.83 4.85
N VAL A 54 47.32 7.78 4.08
CA VAL A 54 45.97 7.56 4.61
C VAL A 54 45.66 6.08 4.53
N ASP A 55 45.69 5.41 5.69
CA ASP A 55 45.16 4.05 5.85
C ASP A 55 43.63 4.07 5.82
N VAL A 56 43.03 3.38 4.85
CA VAL A 56 41.57 3.31 4.62
C VAL A 56 40.88 2.52 5.74
N GLU A 57 41.54 1.52 6.31
CA GLU A 57 40.97 0.68 7.37
C GLU A 57 41.24 1.25 8.76
N ASN A 58 41.82 2.45 8.88
CA ASN A 58 42.01 3.10 10.18
C ASN A 58 40.78 3.96 10.52
N PRO A 59 40.05 3.69 11.63
CA PRO A 59 38.89 4.48 12.05
C PRO A 59 39.19 5.96 12.30
N LYS A 60 40.45 6.32 12.56
CA LYS A 60 40.87 7.72 12.74
C LYS A 60 40.99 8.48 11.42
N HIS A 61 41.03 7.78 10.28
CA HIS A 61 41.21 8.37 8.96
C HIS A 61 39.93 8.34 8.11
N SER A 62 39.06 7.35 8.33
CA SER A 62 37.93 7.07 7.46
C SER A 62 36.89 6.22 8.19
N ASP A 63 35.61 6.49 7.93
CA ASP A 63 34.49 5.67 8.42
C ASP A 63 34.28 4.39 7.58
N PHE A 64 35.25 4.01 6.74
CA PHE A 64 35.15 2.85 5.85
C PHE A 64 34.79 1.55 6.58
N ILE A 65 35.36 1.32 7.77
CA ILE A 65 35.01 0.13 8.57
C ILE A 65 33.53 0.18 8.98
N LYS A 66 33.05 1.33 9.45
CA LYS A 66 31.64 1.49 9.88
C LYS A 66 30.69 1.25 8.72
N LEU A 67 30.97 1.84 7.55
CA LEU A 67 30.18 1.62 6.33
C LEU A 67 30.17 0.15 5.92
N ARG A 68 31.35 -0.51 5.90
CA ARG A 68 31.46 -1.93 5.53
C ARG A 68 30.67 -2.83 6.48
N THR A 69 30.84 -2.62 7.78
CA THR A 69 30.14 -3.39 8.81
C THR A 69 28.63 -3.21 8.68
N MET A 70 28.17 -1.97 8.49
CA MET A 70 26.75 -1.66 8.27
C MET A 70 26.18 -2.41 7.06
N LEU A 71 26.81 -2.27 5.89
CA LEU A 71 26.31 -2.83 4.64
C LEU A 71 26.35 -4.36 4.58
N ILE A 72 27.41 -4.97 5.13
CA ILE A 72 27.72 -6.39 4.87
C ILE A 72 27.51 -7.27 6.10
N SER A 73 27.63 -6.73 7.31
CA SER A 73 27.61 -7.54 8.52
C SER A 73 26.32 -7.39 9.31
N THR A 74 25.82 -6.16 9.51
CA THR A 74 24.70 -5.92 10.43
C THR A 74 23.37 -5.66 9.71
N HIS A 75 23.32 -4.83 8.67
CA HIS A 75 22.05 -4.35 8.09
C HIS A 75 21.75 -4.92 6.70
N MET A 76 22.50 -5.93 6.23
CA MET A 76 22.29 -6.47 4.87
C MET A 76 20.87 -7.03 4.67
N GLN A 77 20.34 -7.73 5.67
CA GLN A 77 19.02 -8.36 5.56
C GLN A 77 17.92 -7.30 5.58
N ASP A 78 17.96 -6.40 6.55
CA ASP A 78 17.00 -5.29 6.64
C ASP A 78 16.99 -4.42 5.38
N LEU A 79 18.16 -4.14 4.78
CA LEU A 79 18.24 -3.44 3.49
C LEU A 79 17.50 -4.18 2.36
N LYS A 80 17.51 -5.52 2.35
CA LYS A 80 16.74 -6.32 1.39
C LYS A 80 15.25 -6.24 1.69
N ASP A 81 14.87 -6.41 2.95
CA ASP A 81 13.47 -6.42 3.39
C ASP A 81 12.81 -5.07 3.09
N VAL A 82 13.47 -3.95 3.42
CA VAL A 82 12.98 -2.60 3.04
C VAL A 82 12.88 -2.42 1.53
N THR A 83 13.82 -2.99 0.77
CA THR A 83 13.77 -2.92 -0.70
C THR A 83 12.59 -3.72 -1.26
N GLU A 84 12.28 -4.87 -0.68
CA GLU A 84 11.17 -5.72 -1.09
C GLU A 84 9.81 -5.13 -0.66
N ASP A 85 9.64 -4.94 0.65
CA ASP A 85 8.35 -4.59 1.26
C ASP A 85 7.95 -3.14 1.02
N VAL A 86 8.92 -2.25 0.84
CA VAL A 86 8.65 -0.82 0.62
C VAL A 86 8.89 -0.44 -0.81
N HIS A 87 10.13 -0.56 -1.30
CA HIS A 87 10.47 0.03 -2.60
C HIS A 87 9.86 -0.74 -3.78
N TYR A 88 9.95 -2.07 -3.75
CA TYR A 88 9.40 -2.91 -4.80
C TYR A 88 7.88 -2.92 -4.77
N GLU A 89 7.26 -3.09 -3.59
CA GLU A 89 5.80 -3.09 -3.47
C GLU A 89 5.17 -1.74 -3.89
N ASN A 90 5.80 -0.61 -3.53
CA ASN A 90 5.34 0.70 -4.00
C ASN A 90 5.42 0.82 -5.53
N PHE A 91 6.52 0.36 -6.13
CA PHE A 91 6.66 0.34 -7.58
C PHE A 91 5.60 -0.57 -8.23
N ARG A 92 5.39 -1.78 -7.68
CA ARG A 92 4.40 -2.73 -8.16
C ARG A 92 2.98 -2.16 -8.11
N ALA A 93 2.60 -1.53 -7.00
CA ALA A 93 1.31 -0.85 -6.85
C ALA A 93 1.13 0.27 -7.88
N GLN A 94 2.17 1.08 -8.13
CA GLN A 94 2.14 2.13 -9.15
C GLN A 94 1.95 1.56 -10.56
N CYS A 95 2.67 0.49 -10.92
CA CYS A 95 2.51 -0.18 -12.21
C CYS A 95 1.08 -0.71 -12.41
N ILE A 96 0.53 -1.40 -11.41
CA ILE A 96 -0.85 -1.92 -11.46
C ILE A 96 -1.85 -0.77 -11.60
N SER A 97 -1.67 0.33 -10.85
CA SER A 97 -2.52 1.52 -10.95
C SER A 97 -2.47 2.13 -12.35
N GLN A 98 -1.29 2.25 -12.96
CA GLN A 98 -1.14 2.79 -14.32
C GLN A 98 -1.84 1.91 -15.36
N ILE A 99 -1.70 0.59 -15.25
CA ILE A 99 -2.40 -0.37 -16.13
C ILE A 99 -3.92 -0.23 -15.97
N SER A 100 -4.41 -0.17 -14.73
CA SER A 100 -5.83 0.04 -14.43
C SER A 100 -6.34 1.35 -15.04
N GLN A 101 -5.62 2.46 -14.85
CA GLN A 101 -5.97 3.75 -15.43
C GLN A 101 -5.98 3.72 -16.96
N HIS A 102 -5.03 3.03 -17.58
CA HIS A 102 -5.01 2.83 -19.03
C HIS A 102 -6.21 2.02 -19.51
N ALA A 103 -6.55 0.92 -18.82
CA ALA A 103 -7.73 0.12 -19.12
C ALA A 103 -9.05 0.90 -18.94
N LEU A 104 -9.17 1.76 -17.91
CA LEU A 104 -10.31 2.65 -17.74
C LEU A 104 -10.39 3.69 -18.85
N ARG A 105 -9.26 4.24 -19.30
CA ARG A 105 -9.23 5.19 -20.43
C ARG A 105 -9.65 4.53 -21.74
N GLU A 106 -9.17 3.33 -22.02
CA GLU A 106 -9.58 2.58 -23.22
C GLU A 106 -11.07 2.19 -23.17
N ARG A 107 -11.58 1.78 -22.00
CA ARG A 107 -13.03 1.58 -21.81
C ARG A 107 -13.84 2.87 -21.95
N GLY A 108 -13.30 4.01 -21.50
CA GLY A 108 -13.91 5.33 -21.67
C GLY A 108 -13.94 5.79 -23.14
N LYS A 109 -12.89 5.49 -23.91
CA LYS A 109 -12.84 5.74 -25.36
C LYS A 109 -13.82 4.84 -26.10
N LEU A 110 -13.85 3.55 -25.79
CA LEU A 110 -14.86 2.64 -26.33
C LEU A 110 -16.28 3.09 -25.96
N LYS A 111 -16.53 3.57 -24.75
CA LYS A 111 -17.85 4.12 -24.35
C LYS A 111 -18.20 5.42 -25.10
N ARG A 112 -17.20 6.20 -25.51
CA ARG A 112 -17.36 7.43 -26.32
C ARG A 112 -17.52 7.14 -27.81
N ASP A 113 -16.89 6.10 -28.33
CA ASP A 113 -17.03 5.63 -29.71
C ASP A 113 -18.23 4.67 -29.88
N SER A 114 -18.75 4.13 -28.77
CA SER A 114 -20.04 3.46 -28.66
C SER A 114 -21.14 4.39 -28.16
N ALA A 115 -20.93 5.72 -28.24
CA ALA A 115 -22.06 6.63 -28.17
C ALA A 115 -22.98 6.24 -29.32
N PRO A 116 -24.21 5.76 -29.05
CA PRO A 116 -25.21 5.79 -30.09
C PRO A 116 -25.42 7.27 -30.45
N SER A 117 -25.83 7.52 -31.68
CA SER A 117 -26.69 8.65 -32.01
C SER A 117 -27.53 9.05 -30.77
N ASP A 118 -27.64 10.35 -30.52
CA ASP A 118 -28.27 11.06 -29.39
C ASP A 118 -29.78 10.76 -29.18
N THR A 119 -30.21 9.50 -29.36
CA THR A 119 -31.61 9.06 -29.44
C THR A 119 -31.96 7.92 -28.48
N ASP A 120 -31.03 7.07 -28.04
CA ASP A 120 -31.39 5.83 -27.30
C ASP A 120 -31.28 5.89 -25.76
N ILE A 121 -30.69 6.95 -25.20
CA ILE A 121 -30.66 7.14 -23.73
C ILE A 121 -32.06 7.50 -23.19
N SER A 122 -32.93 8.10 -24.04
CA SER A 122 -34.32 8.41 -23.71
C SER A 122 -35.20 7.17 -23.56
N ASP A 123 -35.03 6.17 -24.43
CA ASP A 123 -35.97 5.04 -24.50
C ASP A 123 -35.79 4.04 -23.36
N THR A 124 -34.55 3.86 -22.89
CA THR A 124 -34.25 2.98 -21.76
C THR A 124 -34.76 3.59 -20.44
N ASP A 125 -34.53 4.89 -20.22
CA ASP A 125 -35.04 5.62 -19.05
C ASP A 125 -36.58 5.72 -19.06
N ARG A 126 -37.18 5.90 -20.23
CA ARG A 126 -38.65 5.91 -20.40
C ARG A 126 -39.27 4.55 -20.09
N LEU A 127 -38.60 3.46 -20.47
CA LEU A 127 -39.07 2.10 -20.19
C LEU A 127 -38.97 1.78 -18.69
N LEU A 128 -37.90 2.24 -18.02
CA LEU A 128 -37.74 2.11 -16.57
C LEU A 128 -38.85 2.85 -15.80
N LEU A 129 -39.15 4.10 -16.18
CA LEU A 129 -40.22 4.88 -15.55
C LEU A 129 -41.61 4.24 -15.73
N GLN A 130 -41.89 3.68 -16.92
CA GLN A 130 -43.14 2.94 -17.14
C GLN A 130 -43.23 1.68 -16.29
N LYS A 131 -42.12 0.94 -16.14
CA LYS A 131 -42.08 -0.27 -15.32
C LYS A 131 -42.26 0.05 -13.83
N ASP A 132 -41.65 1.14 -13.35
CA ASP A 132 -41.83 1.60 -11.98
C ASP A 132 -43.27 2.04 -11.69
N GLU A 133 -43.94 2.71 -12.63
CA GLU A 133 -45.35 3.04 -12.50
C GLU A 133 -46.25 1.78 -12.47
N GLU A 134 -46.00 0.80 -13.35
CA GLU A 134 -46.74 -0.46 -13.35
C GLU A 134 -46.57 -1.21 -12.03
N ILE A 135 -45.34 -1.31 -11.52
CA ILE A 135 -45.03 -1.95 -10.23
C ILE A 135 -45.79 -1.26 -9.10
N ARG A 136 -45.81 0.08 -9.11
CA ARG A 136 -46.49 0.87 -8.07
C ARG A 136 -48.01 0.70 -8.13
N ARG A 137 -48.61 0.63 -9.33
CA ARG A 137 -50.05 0.33 -9.49
C ARG A 137 -50.37 -1.08 -9.00
N MET A 138 -49.53 -2.05 -9.32
CA MET A 138 -49.72 -3.44 -8.90
C MET A 138 -49.59 -3.60 -7.38
N GLN A 139 -48.62 -2.93 -6.75
CA GLN A 139 -48.49 -2.89 -5.29
C GLN A 139 -49.74 -2.31 -4.61
N ASN A 140 -50.29 -1.21 -5.13
CA ASN A 140 -51.51 -0.62 -4.59
C ASN A 140 -52.72 -1.56 -4.74
N MET A 141 -52.84 -2.26 -5.87
CA MET A 141 -53.92 -3.21 -6.11
C MET A 141 -53.82 -4.43 -5.19
N LEU A 142 -52.61 -4.99 -5.02
CA LEU A 142 -52.35 -6.09 -4.08
C LEU A 142 -52.65 -5.68 -2.64
N SER A 143 -52.27 -4.46 -2.24
CA SER A 143 -52.57 -3.92 -0.91
C SER A 143 -54.07 -3.81 -0.67
N GLN A 144 -54.83 -3.26 -1.63
CA GLN A 144 -56.29 -3.19 -1.52
C GLN A 144 -56.95 -4.57 -1.48
N MET A 145 -56.46 -5.53 -2.26
CA MET A 145 -56.99 -6.89 -2.25
C MET A 145 -56.72 -7.58 -0.91
N GLN A 146 -55.53 -7.40 -0.33
CA GLN A 146 -55.18 -7.90 1.00
C GLN A 146 -56.02 -7.25 2.10
N GLU A 147 -56.30 -5.95 2.00
CA GLU A 147 -57.20 -5.25 2.92
C GLU A 147 -58.64 -5.75 2.82
N LYS A 148 -59.16 -5.98 1.60
CA LYS A 148 -60.51 -6.55 1.42
C LYS A 148 -60.62 -7.96 1.99
N LEU A 149 -59.60 -8.80 1.81
CA LEU A 149 -59.54 -10.15 2.41
C LEU A 149 -59.43 -10.10 3.94
N LYS A 150 -58.69 -9.15 4.50
CA LYS A 150 -58.64 -8.92 5.96
C LYS A 150 -59.96 -8.35 6.50
N ALA A 151 -60.65 -7.50 5.75
CA ALA A 151 -61.95 -6.96 6.12
C ALA A 151 -63.06 -8.01 6.05
N SER A 152 -63.05 -8.88 5.03
CA SER A 152 -64.00 -9.99 4.90
C SER A 152 -63.77 -11.07 5.95
N SER A 153 -62.50 -11.43 6.23
CA SER A 153 -62.18 -12.37 7.33
C SER A 153 -62.40 -11.79 8.74
N GLY A 154 -62.48 -10.46 8.87
CA GLY A 154 -62.87 -9.78 10.11
C GLY A 154 -64.38 -9.69 10.35
N GLN A 155 -65.20 -9.82 9.30
CA GLN A 155 -66.66 -9.89 9.41
C GLN A 155 -67.14 -11.30 9.79
N GLU A 156 -66.52 -12.37 9.27
CA GLU A 156 -66.89 -13.76 9.63
C GLU A 156 -66.63 -14.07 11.12
N LYS A 157 -65.58 -13.51 11.73
CA LYS A 157 -65.32 -13.70 13.18
C LYS A 157 -66.26 -12.93 14.11
N LYS A 158 -67.03 -11.96 13.58
CA LYS A 158 -67.99 -11.18 14.38
C LYS A 158 -69.37 -11.84 14.42
N ASP A 159 -69.77 -12.51 13.34
CA ASP A 159 -71.03 -13.24 13.27
C ASP A 159 -71.03 -14.53 14.13
N ASP A 160 -69.89 -15.22 14.28
CA ASP A 160 -69.76 -16.38 15.20
C ASP A 160 -69.73 -15.98 16.70
N SER A 161 -69.64 -14.69 17.03
CA SER A 161 -69.64 -14.21 18.42
C SER A 161 -71.02 -13.76 18.94
N ILE A 162 -72.08 -13.85 18.10
CA ILE A 162 -73.48 -13.50 18.43
C ILE A 162 -74.36 -14.77 18.36
N ILE A 163 -74.00 -15.86 19.04
CA ILE A 163 -74.98 -16.87 19.45
C ILE A 163 -74.58 -17.36 20.84
N ASP A 164 -75.11 -16.70 21.86
CA ASP A 164 -75.13 -17.20 23.24
C ASP A 164 -76.49 -16.82 23.85
N VAL A 165 -77.48 -17.70 23.67
CA VAL A 165 -78.66 -17.98 24.53
C VAL A 165 -79.14 -19.41 24.22
#